data_AF-A0A7W9VU15-F1
#
_entry.id   AF-A0A7W9VU15-F1
#
_cell.length_a   1.000
_cell.length_b   1.000
_cell.length_c   1.000
_cell.angle_alpha   90.00
_cell.angle_beta   90.00
_cell.angle_gamma   90.00
#
_symmetry.space_group_name_H-M   'P 1'
#
loop_
_entity.id
_entity.type
_entity.pdbx_description
1 polymer ?
#
loop_
_entity_poly.entity_id
_entity_poly.type
_entity_poly.pdbx_seq_one_letter_code
_entity_poly.pdbx_strand_id
1 'polypeptide(L)'
;MSETIHSQIRTFVVDNFLFGDHSAPLADDQSLIENDVMDSTGVLELVSFIEERFGIAMADADIVPANLDSVARIVSFIERKREPVN
;
A
#
# COMPACT_ATOMS: atom_id res chain seq x y z
N MET A 1 20.66 -3.02 -4.91
CA MET A 1 19.53 -3.97 -5.03
C MET A 1 18.32 -3.14 -5.41
N SER A 2 17.57 -3.53 -6.44
CA SER A 2 16.39 -2.78 -6.87
C SER A 2 15.24 -3.12 -5.93
N GLU A 3 14.77 -2.16 -5.13
CA GLU A 3 13.60 -2.36 -4.27
C GLU A 3 12.35 -2.52 -5.14
N THR A 4 11.64 -3.63 -4.98
CA THR A 4 10.36 -3.88 -5.65
C THR A 4 9.27 -2.99 -5.05
N ILE A 5 8.19 -2.72 -5.81
CA ILE A 5 7.01 -1.99 -5.31
C ILE A 5 6.52 -2.63 -4.01
N HIS A 6 6.48 -3.96 -3.98
CA HIS A 6 6.14 -4.76 -2.81
C HIS A 6 6.97 -4.41 -1.57
N SER A 7 8.30 -4.40 -1.68
CA SER A 7 9.18 -4.06 -0.56
C SER A 7 8.93 -2.64 -0.06
N GLN A 8 8.71 -1.69 -0.96
CA GLN A 8 8.48 -0.28 -0.59
C GLN A 8 7.16 -0.11 0.17
N ILE A 9 6.08 -0.75 -0.29
CA ILE A 9 4.78 -0.71 0.39
C ILE A 9 4.85 -1.42 1.74
N ARG A 10 5.50 -2.58 1.80
CA ARG A 10 5.69 -3.32 3.05
C ARG A 10 6.45 -2.48 4.08
N THR A 11 7.58 -1.90 3.70
CA THR A 11 8.37 -1.04 4.59
C THR A 11 7.56 0.17 5.05
N PHE A 12 6.84 0.83 4.13
CA PHE A 12 5.96 1.95 4.49
C PHE A 12 4.91 1.55 5.53
N VAL A 13 4.25 0.40 5.33
CA VAL A 13 3.22 -0.09 6.25
C VAL A 13 3.83 -0.42 7.62
N VAL A 14 4.98 -1.10 7.64
CA VAL A 14 5.65 -1.46 8.89
C VAL A 14 6.12 -0.22 9.66
N ASP A 15 6.73 0.74 8.97
CA ASP A 15 7.27 1.94 9.60
C ASP A 15 6.18 2.88 10.11
N ASN A 16 5.09 3.06 9.36
CA ASN A 16 4.00 3.97 9.74
C ASN A 16 2.98 3.32 10.69
N PHE A 17 2.67 2.03 10.53
CA PHE A 17 1.58 1.39 11.27
C PHE A 17 2.04 0.34 12.29
N LEU A 18 3.18 -0.31 12.09
CA LEU A 18 3.71 -1.32 13.03
C LEU A 18 4.87 -0.78 13.88
N PHE A 19 5.03 0.55 13.96
CA PHE A 19 6.10 1.20 14.72
C PHE A 19 7.51 0.70 14.36
N GLY A 20 7.71 0.26 13.11
CA GLY A 20 8.97 -0.31 12.65
C GLY A 20 9.21 -1.76 13.10
N ASP A 21 8.19 -2.47 13.61
CA ASP A 21 8.30 -3.87 13.98
C ASP A 21 8.28 -4.79 12.74
N HIS A 22 9.46 -4.93 12.13
CA HIS A 22 9.70 -5.82 11.00
C HIS A 22 9.65 -7.31 11.40
N SER A 23 9.55 -7.63 12.69
CA SER A 23 9.43 -9.01 13.17
C SER A 23 7.99 -9.51 13.14
N ALA A 24 7.01 -8.60 13.03
CA ALA A 24 5.62 -8.95 12.88
C ALA A 24 5.40 -9.70 11.55
N PRO A 25 4.75 -10.88 11.57
CA PRO A 25 4.42 -11.61 10.36
C PRO A 25 3.29 -10.90 9.63
N LEU A 26 3.63 -9.90 8.83
CA LEU A 26 2.70 -9.27 7.88
C LEU A 26 2.70 -10.10 6.59
N ALA A 27 1.60 -10.81 6.33
CA ALA A 27 1.40 -11.51 5.06
C ALA A 27 0.90 -10.54 3.98
N ASP A 28 1.21 -10.84 2.72
CA ASP A 28 0.90 -9.93 1.61
C ASP A 28 -0.59 -9.82 1.33
N ASP A 29 -1.33 -10.90 1.62
CA ASP A 29 -2.78 -11.03 1.51
C ASP A 29 -3.52 -10.67 2.80
N GLN A 30 -2.80 -10.29 3.86
CA GLN A 30 -3.39 -9.92 5.15
C GLN A 30 -4.13 -8.59 5.03
N SER A 31 -5.37 -8.56 5.54
CA SER A 31 -6.17 -7.34 5.63
C SER A 31 -5.60 -6.39 6.68
N LEU A 32 -5.03 -5.27 6.24
CA LEU A 32 -4.53 -4.19 7.07
C LEU A 32 -5.68 -3.52 7.84
N ILE A 33 -6.86 -3.40 7.22
CA ILE A 33 -8.00 -2.73 7.84
C ILE A 33 -8.65 -3.65 8.87
N GLU A 34 -8.91 -4.92 8.54
CA GLU A 34 -9.54 -5.86 9.48
C GLU A 34 -8.65 -6.21 10.68
N ASN A 35 -7.32 -6.08 10.54
CA ASN A 35 -6.38 -6.30 11.64
C ASN A 35 -6.10 -5.03 12.45
N ASP A 36 -6.88 -3.94 12.27
CA ASP A 36 -6.67 -2.64 12.92
C ASP A 36 -5.25 -2.07 12.69
N VAL A 37 -4.58 -2.47 11.61
CA VAL A 37 -3.26 -1.95 11.22
C VAL A 37 -3.44 -0.62 10.48
N MET A 38 -4.49 -0.50 9.65
CA MET A 38 -4.75 0.68 8.83
C MET A 38 -6.13 1.27 9.13
N ASP A 39 -6.10 2.51 9.62
CA ASP A 39 -7.28 3.35 9.82
C ASP A 39 -7.56 4.25 8.60
N SER A 40 -8.68 4.97 8.64
CA SER A 40 -9.07 5.96 7.63
C SER A 40 -8.01 7.04 7.39
N THR A 41 -7.26 7.45 8.42
CA THR A 41 -6.12 8.37 8.28
C THR A 41 -4.95 7.70 7.56
N GLY A 42 -4.66 6.45 7.90
CA GLY A 42 -3.59 5.67 7.27
C GLY A 42 -3.80 5.46 5.77
N VAL A 43 -5.06 5.32 5.34
CA VAL A 43 -5.41 5.26 3.92
C VAL A 43 -4.99 6.53 3.18
N LEU A 44 -5.23 7.71 3.74
CA LEU A 44 -4.86 8.98 3.10
C LEU A 44 -3.34 9.17 3.02
N GLU A 45 -2.60 8.74 4.05
CA GLU A 45 -1.14 8.75 4.03
C GLU A 45 -0.58 7.76 2.99
N LEU A 46 -1.15 6.56 2.91
CA LEU A 46 -0.78 5.58 1.89
C LEU A 46 -1.04 6.11 0.48
N VAL A 47 -2.20 6.72 0.25
CA VAL A 47 -2.53 7.34 -1.04
C VAL A 47 -1.47 8.38 -1.38
N SER A 48 -1.21 9.32 -0.48
CA SER A 48 -0.22 10.39 -0.68
C SER A 48 1.18 9.81 -0.96
N PHE A 49 1.59 8.79 -0.23
CA PHE A 49 2.84 8.07 -0.48
C PHE A 49 2.87 7.46 -1.88
N ILE A 50 1.79 6.82 -2.33
CA ILE A 50 1.73 6.21 -3.67
C ILE A 50 1.82 7.28 -4.75
N GLU A 51 1.08 8.39 -4.61
CA GLU A 51 1.09 9.48 -5.57
C GLU A 51 2.48 10.13 -5.67
N GLU A 52 3.13 10.42 -4.55
CA GLU A 52 4.46 11.03 -4.52
C GLU A 52 5.56 10.07 -4.97
N ARG A 53 5.50 8.80 -4.54
CA ARG A 53 6.56 7.81 -4.79
C ARG A 53 6.52 7.25 -6.21
N PHE A 54 5.32 7.02 -6.74
CA PHE A 54 5.12 6.38 -8.05
C PHE A 54 4.59 7.33 -9.12
N GLY A 55 4.15 8.54 -8.77
CA GLY A 55 3.59 9.51 -9.71
C GLY A 55 2.21 9.10 -10.23
N ILE A 56 1.44 8.35 -9.44
CA ILE A 56 0.12 7.81 -9.83
C ILE A 56 -0.96 8.70 -9.23
N ALA A 57 -1.97 9.08 -10.02
CA ALA A 57 -3.16 9.75 -9.48
C ALA A 57 -4.16 8.71 -8.96
N MET A 58 -4.50 8.79 -7.68
CA MET A 58 -5.54 7.99 -7.04
C MET A 58 -6.87 8.75 -7.05
N ALA A 59 -7.87 8.21 -7.72
CA ALA A 59 -9.22 8.77 -7.67
C ALA A 59 -9.96 8.27 -6.41
N ASP A 60 -10.95 9.02 -5.92
CA ASP A 60 -11.78 8.59 -4.77
C ASP A 60 -12.36 7.18 -4.94
N ALA A 61 -12.71 6.80 -6.18
CA ALA A 61 -13.22 5.45 -6.49
C ALA A 61 -12.15 4.35 -6.37
N ASP A 62 -10.87 4.69 -6.48
CA ASP A 62 -9.75 3.77 -6.27
C ASP A 62 -9.43 3.61 -4.77
N ILE A 63 -9.78 4.61 -3.94
CA ILE A 63 -9.57 4.64 -2.48
C ILE A 63 -10.65 3.80 -1.78
N VAL A 64 -10.59 2.50 -2.00
CA VAL A 64 -11.51 1.52 -1.41
C VAL A 64 -10.74 0.37 -0.77
N PRO A 65 -11.29 -0.29 0.27
CA PRO A 65 -10.69 -1.48 0.85
C PRO A 65 -10.39 -2.57 -0.20
N ALA A 66 -11.22 -2.70 -1.23
CA ALA A 66 -10.97 -3.65 -2.32
C ALA A 66 -9.60 -3.47 -3.02
N ASN A 67 -9.01 -2.28 -2.98
CA ASN A 67 -7.68 -1.99 -3.54
C ASN A 67 -6.59 -1.78 -2.46
N LEU A 68 -6.94 -1.27 -1.29
CA LEU A 68 -5.98 -0.80 -0.27
C LEU A 68 -5.92 -1.66 1.00
N ASP A 69 -6.77 -2.67 1.11
CA ASP A 69 -6.86 -3.51 2.31
C ASP A 69 -5.66 -4.44 2.48
N SER A 70 -4.87 -4.75 1.45
CA SER A 70 -3.67 -5.58 1.63
C SER A 70 -2.51 -5.15 0.74
N VAL A 71 -1.29 -5.50 1.15
CA VAL A 71 -0.06 -5.15 0.42
C VAL A 71 -0.12 -5.69 -1.02
N ALA A 72 -0.57 -6.93 -1.22
CA ALA A 72 -0.71 -7.54 -2.53
C ALA A 72 -1.69 -6.77 -3.44
N ARG A 73 -2.81 -6.29 -2.88
CA ARG A 73 -3.80 -5.50 -3.64
C ARG A 73 -3.24 -4.14 -4.04
N ILE A 74 -2.54 -3.48 -3.13
CA ILE A 74 -1.89 -2.18 -3.37
C ILE A 74 -0.83 -2.33 -4.46
N VAL A 75 0.05 -3.32 -4.34
CA VAL A 75 1.09 -3.60 -5.34
C VAL A 75 0.47 -3.85 -6.71
N SER A 76 -0.54 -4.72 -6.77
CA SER A 76 -1.23 -5.03 -8.03
C SER A 76 -1.92 -3.78 -8.62
N PHE A 77 -2.46 -2.89 -7.78
CA PHE A 77 -3.05 -1.63 -8.22
C PHE A 77 -2.00 -0.70 -8.83
N ILE A 78 -0.86 -0.54 -8.16
CA ILE A 78 0.25 0.29 -8.64
C ILE A 78 0.79 -0.26 -9.95
N GLU A 79 1.01 -1.57 -10.04
CA GLU A 79 1.50 -2.22 -11.26
C GLU A 79 0.56 -1.98 -12.44
N ARG A 80 -0.77 -2.13 -12.24
CA ARG A 80 -1.77 -1.84 -13.29
C ARG A 80 -1.77 -0.38 -13.74
N LYS A 81 -1.53 0.57 -12.82
CA LYS A 81 -1.47 2.01 -13.16
C LYS A 81 -0.14 2.41 -13.80
N ARG A 82 0.94 1.68 -13.52
CA ARG A 82 2.26 1.92 -14.11
C ARG A 82 2.43 1.27 -15.48
N GLU A 83 1.65 0.25 -15.80
CA GLU A 83 1.64 -0.33 -17.13
C GLU A 83 1.05 0.71 -18.11
N PRO A 84 1.86 1.26 -19.04
CA PRO A 84 1.34 2.21 -19.99
C PRO A 84 0.34 1.47 -20.87
N VAL A 85 -0.90 1.97 -20.93
CA VAL A 85 -1.87 1.55 -21.93
C VAL A 85 -1.22 1.81 -23.30
N ASN A 86 -0.71 0.75 -23.92
CA ASN A 86 -0.09 0.76 -25.24
C ASN A 86 -1.15 0.74 -26.34
#